data_AF-A0A8C2ZIL2-F1
#
_entry.id   AF-A0A8C2ZIL2-F1
#
_cell.length_a   1.000
_cell.length_b   1.000
_cell.length_c   1.000
_cell.angle_alpha   90.00
_cell.angle_beta   90.00
_cell.angle_gamma   90.00
#
_symmetry.space_group_name_H-M   'P 1'
#
loop_
_entity.id
_entity.type
_entity.pdbx_description
1 polymer ?
#
loop_
_entity_poly.entity_id
_entity_poly.type
_entity_poly.pdbx_seq_one_letter_code
_entity_poly.pdbx_strand_id
1 'polypeptide(L)'
;EEVEEGEGNTVYQNCFTINVGTPFYRNMPFIMPNLIPPKIPDGEKVDFDDIHRKRMEKDLMELQTLIVVHFESRKKEEDDIIHLKDRIDKRRSERSEQQRIRSERDKERQKRLEDEKARKEEEEAKRRADEDAKKKKTLTSLHFGGYMQKLVSGWRVHSGRLKQFKLKIILEHNKNNHNHHVPYVSVSHREKAKELWEWMQELEGEKFDLQYQITSQKYEINVLRNRVSDHQKTSKRTKRGLRK
;
A
#
# COMPACT_ATOMS: atom_id res chain seq x y z
N GLU A 1 40.46 -18.41 -27.55
CA GLU A 1 39.20 -17.65 -27.50
C GLU A 1 38.27 -18.38 -26.53
N GLU A 2 38.29 -18.26 -25.19
CA GLU A 2 38.60 -17.15 -24.26
C GLU A 2 38.02 -15.83 -24.76
N VAL A 3 36.94 -15.30 -24.20
CA VAL A 3 36.92 -14.69 -22.85
C VAL A 3 35.57 -14.88 -22.13
N GLU A 4 35.72 -15.13 -20.84
CA GLU A 4 34.77 -15.24 -19.73
C GLU A 4 34.17 -13.91 -19.23
N GLU A 5 33.11 -14.05 -18.43
CA GLU A 5 32.67 -13.20 -17.30
C GLU A 5 32.14 -11.77 -17.53
N GLY A 6 31.11 -11.42 -16.74
CA GLY A 6 30.70 -10.02 -16.56
C GLY A 6 29.30 -9.80 -16.00
N GLU A 7 29.21 -9.74 -14.67
CA GLU A 7 28.08 -9.23 -13.89
C GLU A 7 27.78 -7.73 -14.15
N GLY A 8 26.58 -7.26 -13.75
CA GLY A 8 26.32 -5.85 -13.41
C GLY A 8 25.00 -5.28 -13.98
N ASN A 9 24.02 -4.91 -13.14
CA ASN A 9 23.81 -3.54 -12.62
C ASN A 9 23.69 -2.47 -13.74
N THR A 10 22.66 -1.64 -13.90
CA THR A 10 21.86 -0.89 -12.92
C THR A 10 20.68 -0.19 -13.60
N VAL A 11 19.59 -0.04 -12.84
CA VAL A 11 18.43 0.82 -13.10
C VAL A 11 18.84 2.29 -13.25
N TYR A 12 18.23 2.97 -14.22
CA TYR A 12 17.97 4.41 -14.31
C TYR A 12 18.56 5.28 -13.18
N GLN A 13 19.76 5.82 -13.41
CA GLN A 13 20.16 7.08 -12.80
C GLN A 13 19.73 8.22 -13.72
N ASN A 14 18.57 8.82 -13.44
CA ASN A 14 18.40 10.24 -13.73
C ASN A 14 19.08 11.00 -12.59
N CYS A 15 20.40 11.17 -12.71
CA CYS A 15 21.14 12.19 -11.99
C CYS A 15 20.56 13.54 -12.40
N PHE A 16 19.74 14.15 -11.53
CA PHE A 16 19.58 15.59 -11.53
C PHE A 16 20.92 16.16 -11.07
N THR A 17 21.80 16.39 -12.03
CA THR A 17 22.94 17.30 -11.88
C THR A 17 22.35 18.67 -11.57
N ILE A 18 22.32 19.03 -10.28
CA ILE A 18 22.23 20.42 -9.89
C ILE A 18 23.53 21.04 -10.41
N ASN A 19 23.40 21.85 -11.45
CA ASN A 19 24.44 22.74 -11.96
C ASN A 19 24.91 23.61 -10.79
N VAL A 20 25.92 23.14 -10.05
CA VAL A 20 26.83 24.02 -9.33
C VAL A 20 27.61 24.76 -10.40
N GLY A 21 27.06 25.89 -10.81
CA GLY A 21 27.74 26.85 -11.67
C GLY A 21 29.00 27.32 -10.96
N THR A 22 30.12 26.65 -11.24
CA THR A 22 31.45 27.19 -10.98
C THR A 22 31.57 28.49 -11.77
N PRO A 23 31.83 29.65 -11.14
CA PRO A 23 32.11 30.86 -11.90
C PRO A 23 33.43 30.62 -12.64
N PHE A 24 33.31 30.58 -13.96
CA PHE A 24 34.41 30.54 -14.90
C PHE A 24 35.27 31.80 -14.69
N TYR A 25 36.36 31.68 -13.93
CA TYR A 25 37.35 32.73 -13.80
C TYR A 25 38.03 32.91 -15.17
N ARG A 26 37.49 33.83 -15.98
CA ARG A 26 38.24 34.41 -17.09
C ARG A 26 39.45 35.12 -16.49
N ASN A 27 40.64 34.62 -16.78
CA ASN A 27 41.88 35.37 -16.65
C ASN A 27 41.79 36.61 -17.55
N MET A 28 41.34 37.73 -16.98
CA MET A 28 41.58 39.06 -17.50
C MET A 28 42.99 39.47 -17.06
N PRO A 29 43.88 39.91 -17.96
CA PRO A 29 45.15 40.50 -17.54
C PRO A 29 44.84 41.78 -16.77
N PHE A 30 45.11 41.76 -15.47
CA PHE A 30 45.06 42.92 -14.60
C PHE A 30 46.18 43.89 -15.03
N ILE A 31 45.84 44.88 -15.85
CA ILE A 31 46.74 45.99 -16.17
C ILE A 31 46.79 46.86 -14.91
N MET A 32 47.85 46.70 -14.10
CA MET A 32 48.15 47.64 -13.03
C MET A 32 48.49 49.01 -13.65
N PRO A 33 47.76 50.09 -13.34
CA PRO A 33 48.25 51.43 -13.64
C PRO A 33 49.51 51.68 -12.79
N ASN A 34 50.56 52.22 -13.41
CA ASN A 34 51.79 52.61 -12.75
C ASN A 34 51.49 53.45 -11.49
N LEU A 35 51.83 52.92 -10.32
CA LEU A 35 51.78 53.66 -9.06
C LEU A 35 52.89 54.71 -9.06
N ILE A 36 52.57 55.91 -9.52
CA ILE A 36 53.29 57.12 -9.15
C ILE A 36 53.02 57.33 -7.65
N PRO A 37 54.05 57.38 -6.78
CA PRO A 37 53.85 57.70 -5.38
C PRO A 37 53.13 59.05 -5.29
N PRO A 38 51.91 59.11 -4.70
CA PRO A 38 51.22 60.38 -4.55
C PRO A 38 52.10 61.29 -3.70
N LYS A 39 52.54 62.41 -4.28
CA LYS A 39 53.23 63.48 -3.55
C LYS A 39 52.31 63.91 -2.41
N ILE A 40 52.74 63.66 -1.18
CA ILE A 40 52.09 64.15 0.03
C ILE A 40 52.17 65.68 -0.03
N PRO A 41 51.05 66.41 -0.14
CA PRO A 41 51.06 67.85 0.08
C PRO A 41 51.34 68.08 1.57
N ASP A 42 52.31 68.93 1.83
CA ASP A 42 52.75 69.34 3.16
C ASP A 42 51.58 69.73 4.07
N GLY A 43 51.51 69.09 5.24
CA GLY A 43 51.17 69.80 6.47
C GLY A 43 49.70 70.05 6.81
N GLU A 44 48.74 69.21 6.40
CA GLU A 44 47.46 69.15 7.12
C GLU A 44 47.64 68.21 8.31
N LYS A 45 47.59 68.79 9.51
CA LYS A 45 47.82 68.10 10.78
C LYS A 45 46.79 66.96 10.89
N VAL A 46 47.22 65.73 10.61
CA VAL A 46 46.38 64.54 10.69
C VAL A 46 45.94 64.37 12.14
N ASP A 47 44.68 64.73 12.42
CA ASP A 47 44.12 64.64 13.75
C ASP A 47 43.79 63.18 14.04
N PHE A 48 44.64 62.53 14.84
CA PHE A 48 44.48 61.11 15.19
C PHE A 48 43.18 60.83 15.94
N ASP A 49 42.64 61.84 16.64
CA ASP A 49 41.34 61.76 17.28
C ASP A 49 40.21 61.78 16.24
N ASP A 50 40.39 62.50 15.13
CA ASP A 50 39.42 62.52 14.03
C ASP A 50 39.37 61.18 13.27
N ILE A 51 40.53 60.54 13.09
CA ILE A 51 40.61 59.18 12.53
C ILE A 51 39.91 58.17 13.43
N HIS A 52 40.13 58.25 14.75
CA HIS A 52 39.46 57.35 15.70
C HIS A 52 37.95 57.57 15.74
N ARG A 53 37.47 58.82 15.74
CA ARG A 53 36.03 59.13 15.65
C ARG A 53 35.42 58.60 14.37
N LYS A 54 36.04 58.86 13.21
CA LYS A 54 35.56 58.37 11.90
C LYS A 54 35.53 56.85 11.82
N ARG A 55 36.50 56.17 12.45
CA ARG A 55 36.48 54.71 12.55
C ARG A 55 35.28 54.23 13.37
N MET A 56 35.08 54.78 14.57
CA MET A 56 33.96 54.43 15.44
C MET A 56 32.61 54.70 14.77
N GLU A 57 32.47 55.83 14.09
CA GLU A 57 31.25 56.20 13.35
C GLU A 57 30.98 55.26 12.18
N LYS A 58 32.01 54.93 11.39
CA LYS A 58 31.91 53.97 10.27
C LYS A 58 31.54 52.57 10.77
N ASP A 59 32.18 52.09 11.83
CA ASP A 59 31.88 50.78 12.42
C ASP A 59 30.45 50.75 13.00
N LEU A 60 29.98 51.85 13.62
CA LEU A 60 28.61 51.96 14.12
C LEU A 60 27.57 51.96 12.99
N MET A 61 27.83 52.69 11.90
CA MET A 61 26.98 52.69 10.72
C MET A 61 26.95 51.33 10.01
N GLU A 62 28.10 50.67 9.90
CA GLU A 62 28.22 49.33 9.32
C GLU A 62 27.43 48.30 10.15
N LEU A 63 27.54 48.35 11.48
CA LEU A 63 26.77 47.50 12.38
C LEU A 63 25.26 47.76 12.24
N GLN A 64 24.81 49.01 12.20
CA GLN A 64 23.41 49.34 11.98
C GLN A 64 22.90 48.81 10.64
N THR A 65 23.70 48.95 9.57
CA THR A 65 23.36 48.44 8.24
C THR A 65 23.24 46.92 8.24
N LEU A 66 24.20 46.21 8.85
CA LEU A 66 24.18 44.75 8.96
C LEU A 66 22.96 44.25 9.75
N ILE A 67 22.61 44.94 10.84
CA ILE A 67 21.42 44.64 11.64
C ILE A 67 20.17 44.75 10.76
N VAL A 68 19.97 45.88 10.07
CA VAL A 68 18.79 46.11 9.22
C VAL A 68 18.72 45.08 8.09
N VAL A 69 19.83 44.87 7.37
CA VAL A 69 19.90 43.90 6.26
C VAL A 69 19.59 42.48 6.74
N HIS A 70 20.10 42.09 7.91
CA HIS A 70 19.84 40.75 8.46
C HIS A 70 18.35 40.55 8.78
N PHE A 71 17.72 41.51 9.47
CA PHE A 71 16.31 41.41 9.82
C PHE A 71 15.39 41.49 8.59
N GLU A 72 15.69 42.36 7.63
CA GLU A 72 14.91 42.47 6.40
C GLU A 72 15.04 41.22 5.52
N SER A 73 16.26 40.66 5.39
CA SER A 73 16.47 39.40 4.65
C SER A 73 15.70 38.25 5.32
N ARG A 74 15.85 38.10 6.65
CA ARG A 74 15.16 37.06 7.42
C ARG A 74 13.65 37.17 7.32
N LYS A 75 13.11 38.38 7.44
CA LYS A 75 11.66 38.63 7.32
C LYS A 75 11.14 38.25 5.94
N LYS A 76 11.85 38.66 4.89
CA LYS A 76 11.48 38.33 3.50
C LYS A 76 11.52 36.82 3.25
N GLU A 77 12.57 36.14 3.72
CA GLU A 77 12.69 34.68 3.62
C GLU A 77 11.57 33.97 4.39
N GLU A 78 11.21 34.45 5.58
CA GLU A 78 10.11 33.89 6.37
C GLU A 78 8.76 34.06 5.67
N ASP A 79 8.48 35.24 5.10
CA ASP A 79 7.27 35.51 4.32
C ASP A 79 7.20 34.59 3.07
N ASP A 80 8.32 34.41 2.36
CA ASP A 80 8.39 33.51 1.20
C ASP A 80 8.16 32.05 1.59
N ILE A 81 8.73 31.60 2.72
CA ILE A 81 8.52 30.26 3.26
C ILE A 81 7.06 30.05 3.66
N ILE A 82 6.44 31.03 4.32
CA ILE A 82 5.02 30.97 4.73
C ILE A 82 4.15 30.87 3.47
N HIS A 83 4.36 31.73 2.48
CA HIS A 83 3.59 31.69 1.24
C HIS A 83 3.75 30.37 0.47
N LEU A 84 4.96 29.78 0.47
CA LEU A 84 5.19 28.45 -0.10
C LEU A 84 4.47 27.34 0.67
N LYS A 85 4.48 27.38 2.01
CA LYS A 85 3.75 26.44 2.86
C LYS A 85 2.25 26.51 2.60
N ASP A 86 1.66 27.70 2.58
CA ASP A 86 0.23 27.90 2.30
C ASP A 86 -0.17 27.32 0.94
N ARG A 87 0.67 27.52 -0.09
CA ARG A 87 0.44 26.92 -1.42
C ARG A 87 0.56 25.40 -1.44
N ILE A 88 1.43 24.82 -0.61
CA ILE A 88 1.55 23.37 -0.48
C ILE A 88 0.34 22.82 0.27
N ASP A 89 -0.05 23.45 1.36
CA ASP A 89 -1.17 23.02 2.20
C ASP A 89 -2.50 23.14 1.45
N LYS A 90 -2.70 24.21 0.66
CA LYS A 90 -3.83 24.32 -0.26
C LYS A 90 -3.86 23.19 -1.30
N ARG A 91 -2.73 22.85 -1.92
CA ARG A 91 -2.66 21.73 -2.87
C ARG A 91 -2.86 20.36 -2.20
N ARG A 92 -2.49 20.22 -0.92
CA ARG A 92 -2.74 19.00 -0.14
C ARG A 92 -4.22 18.89 0.21
N SER A 93 -4.85 19.95 0.67
CA SER A 93 -6.29 19.96 0.99
C SER A 93 -7.14 19.73 -0.25
N GLU A 94 -6.81 20.36 -1.39
CA GLU A 94 -7.49 20.12 -2.67
C GLU A 94 -7.40 18.65 -3.12
N ARG A 95 -6.22 18.02 -3.00
CA ARG A 95 -6.06 16.59 -3.31
C ARG A 95 -6.87 15.70 -2.36
N SER A 96 -6.85 16.01 -1.07
CA SER A 96 -7.65 15.30 -0.07
C SER A 96 -9.15 15.41 -0.38
N GLU A 97 -9.61 16.60 -0.75
CA GLU A 97 -11.01 16.85 -1.09
C GLU A 97 -11.41 16.14 -2.39
N GLN A 98 -10.57 16.18 -3.42
CA GLN A 98 -10.78 15.42 -4.65
C GLN A 98 -10.89 13.91 -4.37
N GLN A 99 -10.05 13.39 -3.48
CA GLN A 99 -10.10 11.99 -3.08
C GLN A 99 -11.39 11.66 -2.33
N ARG A 100 -11.83 12.56 -1.44
CA ARG A 100 -13.10 12.44 -0.72
C ARG A 100 -14.28 12.38 -1.69
N ILE A 101 -14.37 13.31 -2.63
CA ILE A 101 -15.42 13.37 -3.67
C ILE A 101 -15.41 12.13 -4.57
N ARG A 102 -14.24 11.60 -4.93
CA ARG A 102 -14.15 10.33 -5.68
C ARG A 102 -14.71 9.17 -4.85
N SER A 103 -14.26 9.04 -3.59
CA SER A 103 -14.71 7.99 -2.70
C SER A 103 -16.21 8.04 -2.40
N GLU A 104 -16.79 9.24 -2.30
CA GLU A 104 -18.21 9.45 -2.08
C GLU A 104 -19.03 9.05 -3.31
N ARG A 105 -18.62 9.47 -4.51
CA ARG A 105 -19.26 9.04 -5.77
C ARG A 105 -19.19 7.54 -5.99
N ASP A 106 -18.08 6.90 -5.62
CA ASP A 106 -17.94 5.45 -5.73
C ASP A 106 -18.81 4.71 -4.72
N LYS A 107 -18.88 5.20 -3.47
CA LYS A 107 -19.82 4.70 -2.46
C LYS A 107 -21.28 4.87 -2.90
N GLU A 108 -21.63 6.00 -3.51
CA GLU A 108 -22.99 6.24 -4.02
C GLU A 108 -23.34 5.26 -5.15
N ARG A 109 -22.43 5.04 -6.09
CA ARG A 109 -22.62 4.02 -7.14
C ARG A 109 -22.82 2.63 -6.57
N GLN A 110 -21.97 2.26 -5.61
CA GLN A 110 -22.07 0.97 -4.94
C GLN A 110 -23.41 0.82 -4.20
N LYS A 111 -23.83 1.87 -3.48
CA LYS A 111 -25.11 1.92 -2.78
C LYS A 111 -26.30 1.77 -3.74
N ARG A 112 -26.30 2.44 -4.90
CA ARG A 112 -27.37 2.28 -5.91
C ARG A 112 -27.47 0.85 -6.44
N LEU A 113 -26.33 0.20 -6.69
CA LEU A 113 -26.30 -1.19 -7.12
C LEU A 113 -26.78 -2.15 -6.01
N GLU A 114 -26.43 -1.86 -4.76
CA GLU A 114 -26.89 -2.63 -3.60
C GLU A 114 -28.39 -2.43 -3.35
N ASP A 115 -28.91 -1.22 -3.45
CA ASP A 115 -30.34 -0.90 -3.31
C ASP A 115 -31.17 -1.54 -4.44
N GLU A 116 -30.69 -1.51 -5.70
CA GLU A 116 -31.36 -2.19 -6.83
C GLU A 116 -31.36 -3.71 -6.65
N LYS A 117 -30.23 -4.27 -6.20
CA LYS A 117 -30.12 -5.69 -5.88
C LYS A 117 -31.01 -6.08 -4.71
N ALA A 118 -31.09 -5.26 -3.67
CA ALA A 118 -31.94 -5.48 -2.51
C ALA A 118 -33.42 -5.44 -2.90
N ARG A 119 -33.85 -4.49 -3.75
CA ARG A 119 -35.22 -4.44 -4.28
C ARG A 119 -35.56 -5.67 -5.11
N LYS A 120 -34.63 -6.13 -5.95
CA LYS A 120 -34.79 -7.35 -6.75
C LYS A 120 -34.84 -8.61 -5.87
N GLU A 121 -34.03 -8.66 -4.81
CA GLU A 121 -34.02 -9.77 -3.86
C GLU A 121 -35.29 -9.79 -2.99
N GLU A 122 -35.83 -8.63 -2.63
CA GLU A 122 -37.11 -8.50 -1.91
C GLU A 122 -38.30 -8.93 -2.78
N GLU A 123 -38.33 -8.53 -4.05
CA GLU A 123 -39.32 -9.00 -5.02
C GLU A 123 -39.20 -10.51 -5.30
N GLU A 124 -37.99 -11.05 -5.39
CA GLU A 124 -37.76 -12.49 -5.57
C GLU A 124 -38.11 -13.28 -4.30
N ALA A 125 -37.85 -12.73 -3.11
CA ALA A 125 -38.24 -13.34 -1.84
C ALA A 125 -39.77 -13.38 -1.69
N LYS A 126 -40.47 -12.30 -2.07
CA LYS A 126 -41.93 -12.26 -2.10
C LYS A 126 -42.50 -13.25 -3.11
N ARG A 127 -41.93 -13.31 -4.33
CA ARG A 127 -42.33 -14.31 -5.34
C ARG A 127 -42.08 -15.73 -4.89
N ARG A 128 -40.95 -16.02 -4.22
CA ARG A 128 -40.65 -17.33 -3.64
C ARG A 128 -41.62 -17.69 -2.51
N ALA A 129 -41.99 -16.74 -1.65
CA ALA A 129 -43.00 -16.97 -0.61
C ALA A 129 -44.39 -17.28 -1.20
N ASP A 130 -44.80 -16.53 -2.23
CA ASP A 130 -46.07 -16.76 -2.94
C ASP A 130 -46.07 -18.08 -3.72
N GLU A 131 -44.96 -18.43 -4.37
CA GLU A 131 -44.76 -19.71 -5.04
C GLU A 131 -44.73 -20.87 -4.06
N ASP A 132 -44.11 -20.74 -2.88
CA ASP A 132 -44.09 -21.78 -1.86
C ASP A 132 -45.45 -21.95 -1.19
N ALA A 133 -46.22 -20.86 -1.03
CA ALA A 133 -47.61 -20.95 -0.60
C ALA A 133 -48.50 -21.62 -1.66
N LYS A 134 -48.32 -21.29 -2.94
CA LYS A 134 -49.04 -21.95 -4.06
C LYS A 134 -48.61 -23.41 -4.22
N LYS A 135 -47.31 -23.72 -4.14
CA LYS A 135 -46.76 -25.08 -4.15
C LYS A 135 -47.27 -25.85 -2.95
N LYS A 136 -47.25 -25.31 -1.72
CA LYS A 136 -47.85 -25.98 -0.56
C LYS A 136 -49.34 -26.29 -0.75
N LYS A 137 -50.08 -25.43 -1.44
CA LYS A 137 -51.49 -25.66 -1.80
C LYS A 137 -51.68 -26.72 -2.90
N THR A 138 -50.75 -26.85 -3.85
CA THR A 138 -50.83 -27.82 -4.96
C THR A 138 -50.13 -29.16 -4.67
N LEU A 139 -49.18 -29.18 -3.75
CA LEU A 139 -48.27 -30.29 -3.45
C LEU A 139 -48.74 -31.14 -2.26
N THR A 140 -49.92 -30.86 -1.72
CA THR A 140 -50.67 -31.80 -0.87
C THR A 140 -51.15 -33.04 -1.61
N SER A 141 -50.90 -33.16 -2.92
CA SER A 141 -51.39 -34.31 -3.71
C SER A 141 -50.40 -35.46 -3.87
N LEU A 142 -49.18 -35.35 -4.39
CA LEU A 142 -48.33 -36.56 -4.57
C LEU A 142 -46.82 -36.27 -4.64
N HIS A 143 -46.05 -36.96 -3.79
CA HIS A 143 -44.66 -37.42 -3.99
C HIS A 143 -43.65 -36.53 -4.76
N PHE A 144 -43.62 -35.21 -4.55
CA PHE A 144 -42.55 -34.31 -5.04
C PHE A 144 -41.52 -33.96 -3.93
N GLY A 145 -41.24 -34.89 -3.00
CA GLY A 145 -40.36 -34.62 -1.86
C GLY A 145 -38.87 -34.54 -2.22
N GLY A 146 -38.40 -35.35 -3.17
CA GLY A 146 -36.96 -35.54 -3.42
C GLY A 146 -36.27 -34.40 -4.20
N TYR A 147 -36.99 -33.70 -5.08
CA TYR A 147 -36.42 -32.62 -5.90
C TYR A 147 -36.36 -31.29 -5.13
N MET A 148 -37.41 -30.96 -4.37
CA MET A 148 -37.38 -29.81 -3.45
C MET A 148 -36.33 -29.99 -2.37
N GLN A 149 -36.15 -31.21 -1.86
CA GLN A 149 -35.11 -31.49 -0.89
C GLN A 149 -33.71 -31.28 -1.47
N LYS A 150 -33.44 -31.41 -2.77
CA LYS A 150 -32.12 -31.08 -3.37
C LYS A 150 -31.86 -29.58 -3.51
N LEU A 151 -32.90 -28.80 -3.81
CA LEU A 151 -32.82 -27.34 -3.90
C LEU A 151 -32.73 -26.69 -2.51
N VAL A 152 -33.39 -27.28 -1.51
CA VAL A 152 -33.35 -26.86 -0.10
C VAL A 152 -32.18 -27.52 0.65
N SER A 153 -31.73 -28.71 0.26
CA SER A 153 -30.57 -29.35 0.88
C SER A 153 -29.34 -28.54 0.55
N GLY A 154 -28.90 -27.77 1.53
CA GLY A 154 -27.53 -27.74 2.02
C GLY A 154 -26.46 -27.45 0.99
N TRP A 155 -26.23 -28.29 -0.01
CA TRP A 155 -25.10 -28.23 -0.94
C TRP A 155 -24.82 -26.85 -1.56
N ARG A 156 -25.84 -26.15 -2.10
CA ARG A 156 -25.61 -24.84 -2.73
C ARG A 156 -25.40 -23.71 -1.71
N VAL A 157 -26.13 -23.76 -0.59
CA VAL A 157 -26.02 -22.80 0.54
C VAL A 157 -24.73 -23.01 1.32
N HIS A 158 -24.32 -24.26 1.51
CA HIS A 158 -23.09 -24.68 2.18
C HIS A 158 -21.88 -24.36 1.32
N SER A 159 -21.94 -24.57 0.00
CA SER A 159 -20.89 -24.12 -0.93
C SER A 159 -20.73 -22.59 -0.91
N GLY A 160 -21.84 -21.83 -0.87
CA GLY A 160 -21.81 -20.37 -0.70
C GLY A 160 -21.20 -19.93 0.62
N ARG A 161 -21.64 -20.54 1.74
CA ARG A 161 -21.12 -20.24 3.09
C ARG A 161 -19.65 -20.62 3.26
N LEU A 162 -19.21 -21.75 2.71
CA LEU A 162 -17.80 -22.18 2.71
C LEU A 162 -16.91 -21.22 1.92
N LYS A 163 -17.38 -20.72 0.76
CA LYS A 163 -16.65 -19.68 0.00
C LYS A 163 -16.50 -18.40 0.82
N GLN A 164 -17.56 -17.94 1.47
CA GLN A 164 -17.52 -16.74 2.31
C GLN A 164 -16.61 -16.92 3.53
N PHE A 165 -16.65 -18.09 4.16
CA PHE A 165 -15.77 -18.40 5.30
C PHE A 165 -14.30 -18.46 4.89
N LYS A 166 -13.99 -19.10 3.74
CA LYS A 166 -12.65 -19.10 3.14
C LYS A 166 -12.17 -17.68 2.83
N LEU A 167 -13.01 -16.86 2.21
CA LEU A 167 -12.70 -15.46 1.92
C LEU A 167 -12.46 -14.66 3.20
N LYS A 168 -13.27 -14.87 4.25
CA LYS A 168 -13.09 -14.21 5.55
C LYS A 168 -11.74 -14.56 6.18
N ILE A 169 -11.36 -15.83 6.22
CA ILE A 169 -10.07 -16.27 6.74
C ILE A 169 -8.91 -15.68 5.92
N ILE A 170 -9.01 -15.71 4.58
CA ILE A 170 -7.98 -15.12 3.71
C ILE A 170 -7.86 -13.60 3.95
N LEU A 171 -8.98 -12.89 4.12
CA LEU A 171 -8.97 -11.45 4.40
C LEU A 171 -8.36 -11.14 5.77
N GLU A 172 -8.67 -11.93 6.79
CA GLU A 172 -8.11 -11.79 8.14
C GLU A 172 -6.59 -12.02 8.13
N HIS A 173 -6.14 -13.07 7.43
CA HIS A 173 -4.74 -13.37 7.22
C HIS A 173 -4.02 -12.26 6.41
N ASN A 174 -4.63 -11.77 5.33
CA ASN A 174 -4.07 -10.69 4.51
C ASN A 174 -4.04 -9.34 5.24
N LYS A 175 -5.01 -9.07 6.13
CA LYS A 175 -5.06 -7.84 6.92
C LYS A 175 -3.90 -7.75 7.90
N ASN A 176 -3.48 -8.88 8.47
CA ASN A 176 -2.29 -8.96 9.32
C ASN A 176 -0.99 -8.71 8.53
N ASN A 177 -1.01 -8.97 7.22
CA ASN A 177 0.12 -8.76 6.30
C ASN A 177 0.08 -7.43 5.55
N HIS A 178 -0.97 -6.62 5.73
CA HIS A 178 -1.11 -5.34 5.05
C HIS A 178 -0.26 -4.29 5.77
N ASN A 179 1.00 -4.17 5.34
CA ASN A 179 1.90 -3.15 5.81
C ASN A 179 1.38 -1.75 5.47
N HIS A 180 1.24 -0.92 6.50
CA HIS A 180 1.21 0.54 6.33
C HIS A 180 2.47 1.00 5.59
N HIS A 181 2.31 1.99 4.72
CA HIS A 181 3.36 2.65 3.94
C HIS A 181 4.68 2.75 4.71
N VAL A 182 5.61 1.84 4.40
CA VAL A 182 6.95 1.82 4.98
C VAL A 182 7.70 3.07 4.51
N PRO A 183 8.30 3.87 5.41
CA PRO A 183 9.06 5.05 5.00
C PRO A 183 10.17 4.65 4.03
N TYR A 184 10.53 5.56 3.11
CA TYR A 184 11.48 5.35 2.01
C TYR A 184 12.92 5.12 2.52
N VAL A 185 13.17 3.95 3.11
CA VAL A 185 14.49 3.51 3.59
C VAL A 185 14.74 2.13 2.99
N SER A 186 15.79 2.00 2.18
CA SER A 186 16.11 0.78 1.41
C SER A 186 16.38 -0.45 2.29
N VAL A 187 16.85 -0.26 3.52
CA VAL A 187 17.07 -1.33 4.51
C VAL A 187 15.74 -1.98 4.92
N SER A 188 14.70 -1.17 5.19
CA SER A 188 13.37 -1.65 5.59
C SER A 188 12.66 -2.45 4.49
N HIS A 189 12.94 -2.16 3.21
CA HIS A 189 12.38 -2.91 2.09
C HIS A 189 13.00 -4.31 1.95
N ARG A 190 14.30 -4.45 2.23
CA ARG A 190 14.98 -5.76 2.21
C ARG A 190 14.49 -6.65 3.35
N GLU A 191 14.32 -6.08 4.54
CA GLU A 191 13.75 -6.79 5.69
C GLU A 191 12.31 -7.24 5.42
N LYS A 192 11.47 -6.36 4.86
CA LYS A 192 10.10 -6.74 4.52
C LYS A 192 10.02 -7.81 3.42
N ALA A 193 10.92 -7.76 2.44
CA ALA A 193 11.01 -8.79 1.42
C ALA A 193 11.40 -10.16 2.02
N LYS A 194 12.32 -10.18 2.99
CA LYS A 194 12.66 -11.41 3.74
C LYS A 194 11.49 -11.94 4.55
N GLU A 195 10.80 -11.07 5.29
CA GLU A 195 9.62 -11.45 6.08
C GLU A 195 8.51 -12.09 5.21
N LEU A 196 8.21 -11.49 4.06
CA LEU A 196 7.22 -12.05 3.12
C LEU A 196 7.69 -13.38 2.51
N TRP A 197 9.00 -13.53 2.27
CA TRP A 197 9.56 -14.76 1.77
C TRP A 197 9.49 -15.89 2.81
N GLU A 198 9.89 -15.62 4.06
CA GLU A 198 9.79 -16.56 5.17
C GLU A 198 8.34 -17.02 5.38
N TRP A 199 7.38 -16.08 5.36
CA TRP A 199 5.96 -16.38 5.48
C TRP A 199 5.43 -17.23 4.31
N MET A 200 5.88 -16.98 3.08
CA MET A 200 5.54 -17.83 1.93
C MET A 200 6.08 -19.26 2.12
N GLN A 201 7.31 -19.40 2.60
CA GLN A 201 7.92 -20.71 2.86
C GLN A 201 7.17 -21.49 3.94
N GLU A 202 6.72 -20.83 5.02
CA GLU A 202 5.90 -21.45 6.06
C GLU A 202 4.57 -21.99 5.49
N LEU A 203 3.85 -21.18 4.71
CA LEU A 203 2.61 -21.59 4.05
C LEU A 203 2.81 -22.76 3.06
N GLU A 204 3.95 -22.79 2.36
CA GLU A 204 4.29 -23.91 1.49
C GLU A 204 4.55 -25.20 2.26
N GLY A 205 5.23 -25.10 3.41
CA GLY A 205 5.44 -26.22 4.33
C GLY A 205 4.12 -26.80 4.84
N GLU A 206 3.23 -25.96 5.39
CA GLU A 206 1.92 -26.39 5.88
C GLU A 206 1.08 -27.05 4.77
N LYS A 207 1.11 -26.48 3.56
CA LYS A 207 0.41 -27.04 2.39
C LYS A 207 0.92 -28.45 2.08
N PHE A 208 2.23 -28.68 2.12
CA PHE A 208 2.83 -29.97 1.85
C PHE A 208 2.39 -31.02 2.89
N ASP A 209 2.46 -30.70 4.18
CA ASP A 209 2.06 -31.60 5.25
C ASP A 209 0.57 -31.97 5.15
N LEU A 210 -0.30 -30.99 4.87
CA LEU A 210 -1.73 -31.23 4.67
C LEU A 210 -1.99 -32.12 3.44
N GLN A 211 -1.25 -31.94 2.34
CA GLN A 211 -1.36 -32.80 1.16
C GLN A 211 -0.94 -34.24 1.46
N TYR A 212 0.13 -34.42 2.25
CA TYR A 212 0.57 -35.73 2.69
C TYR A 212 -0.48 -36.41 3.59
N GLN A 213 -1.03 -35.68 4.57
CA GLN A 213 -2.10 -36.16 5.44
C GLN A 213 -3.35 -36.58 4.65
N ILE A 214 -3.80 -35.77 3.67
CA ILE A 214 -4.95 -36.11 2.81
C ILE A 214 -4.70 -37.41 2.05
N THR A 215 -3.46 -37.64 1.60
CA THR A 215 -3.11 -38.86 0.86
C THR A 215 -3.16 -40.09 1.77
N SER A 216 -2.66 -40.00 3.01
CA SER A 216 -2.79 -41.05 4.02
C SER A 216 -4.25 -41.33 4.36
N GLN A 217 -5.04 -40.28 4.61
CA GLN A 217 -6.47 -40.39 4.95
C GLN A 217 -7.28 -41.05 3.82
N LYS A 218 -6.96 -40.75 2.55
CA LYS A 218 -7.61 -41.43 1.41
C LYS A 218 -7.37 -42.94 1.43
N TYR A 219 -6.15 -43.36 1.75
CA TYR A 219 -5.82 -44.78 1.89
C TYR A 219 -6.58 -45.41 3.07
N GLU A 220 -6.56 -44.76 4.23
CA GLU A 220 -7.30 -45.23 5.42
C GLU A 220 -8.81 -45.36 5.14
N ILE A 221 -9.42 -44.37 4.48
CA ILE A 221 -10.83 -44.42 4.08
C ILE A 221 -11.10 -45.63 3.17
N ASN A 222 -10.22 -45.92 2.21
CA ASN A 222 -10.38 -47.08 1.33
C ASN A 222 -10.30 -48.40 2.12
N VAL A 223 -9.33 -48.53 3.02
CA VAL A 223 -9.20 -49.71 3.91
C VAL A 223 -10.44 -49.87 4.79
N LEU A 224 -10.92 -48.78 5.40
CA LEU A 224 -12.11 -48.80 6.24
C LEU A 224 -13.38 -49.17 5.46
N ARG A 225 -13.53 -48.67 4.23
CA ARG A 225 -14.65 -49.07 3.34
C ARG A 225 -14.63 -50.57 3.06
N ASN A 226 -13.46 -51.14 2.78
CA ASN A 226 -13.30 -52.58 2.57
C ASN A 226 -13.67 -53.37 3.83
N ARG A 227 -13.15 -52.98 5.00
CA ARG A 227 -13.47 -53.60 6.29
C ARG A 227 -14.97 -53.57 6.59
N VAL A 228 -15.62 -52.43 6.40
CA VAL A 228 -17.08 -52.30 6.57
C VAL A 228 -17.83 -53.25 5.64
N SER A 229 -17.44 -53.32 4.36
CA SER A 229 -18.05 -54.25 3.40
C SER A 229 -17.90 -55.70 3.84
N ASP A 230 -16.71 -56.11 4.29
CA ASP A 230 -16.44 -57.48 4.69
C ASP A 230 -17.19 -57.88 5.98
N HIS A 231 -17.28 -56.98 6.96
CA HIS A 231 -18.09 -57.20 8.16
C HIS A 231 -19.61 -57.16 7.89
N GLN A 232 -20.08 -56.47 6.84
CA GLN A 232 -21.49 -56.47 6.44
C GLN A 232 -21.88 -57.75 5.67
N LYS A 233 -20.94 -58.45 5.02
CA LYS A 233 -21.20 -59.68 4.26
C LYS A 233 -21.55 -60.89 5.14
N THR A 234 -21.28 -60.86 6.44
CA THR A 234 -21.36 -62.06 7.31
C THR A 234 -22.73 -62.38 7.92
N SER A 235 -23.79 -61.59 7.67
CA SER A 235 -25.12 -61.86 8.29
C SER A 235 -26.19 -62.43 7.34
N LYS A 236 -25.91 -62.60 6.04
CA LYS A 236 -26.92 -63.10 5.07
C LYS A 236 -26.49 -64.36 4.30
N ARG A 237 -25.71 -65.26 4.92
CA ARG A 237 -25.78 -66.67 4.50
C ARG A 237 -27.05 -67.26 5.08
N THR A 238 -28.14 -66.95 4.40
CA THR A 238 -29.42 -67.61 4.52
C THR A 238 -29.16 -69.12 4.52
N LYS A 239 -29.69 -69.77 5.54
CA LYS A 239 -29.98 -71.20 5.61
C LYS A 239 -30.92 -71.57 4.44
N ARG A 240 -30.42 -71.54 3.20
CA ARG A 240 -31.11 -71.97 1.98
C ARG A 240 -30.48 -73.28 1.55
N GLY A 241 -31.22 -74.36 1.82
CA GLY A 241 -31.13 -75.59 1.04
C GLY A 241 -30.13 -76.63 1.52
N LEU A 242 -30.28 -77.14 2.75
CA LEU A 242 -30.07 -78.57 2.97
C LEU A 242 -31.45 -79.21 2.81
N ARG A 243 -31.77 -79.66 1.60
CA ARG A 243 -33.02 -80.36 1.29
C ARG A 243 -32.64 -81.76 0.79
N LYS A 244 -32.90 -82.72 1.69
CA LYS A 244 -32.79 -84.18 1.60
C LYS A 244 -31.38 -84.75 1.42
#